data_AF-A0A7C3LS00-F1
#
_entry.id   AF-A0A7C3LS00-F1
#
_cell.length_a   1.000
_cell.length_b   1.000
_cell.length_c   1.000
_cell.angle_alpha   90.00
_cell.angle_beta   90.00
_cell.angle_gamma   90.00
#
_symmetry.space_group_name_H-M   'P 1'
#
loop_
_entity.id
_entity.type
_entity.pdbx_description
1 polymer ?
#
loop_
_entity_poly.entity_id
_entity_poly.type
_entity_poly.pdbx_seq_one_letter_code
_entity_poly.pdbx_strand_id
1 'polypeptide(L)' 'MKTITLKADDSFFEKVTQLAKALKLSKSELIRRSVAEYEETMKRRELKEQMRQASMRVRKSSAEISREFDNTIADGLDEL' A
#
# COMPACT_ATOMS: atom_id res chain seq x y z
N MET A 1 -27.25 -11.47 -7.17
CA MET A 1 -25.93 -11.50 -7.87
C MET A 1 -26.13 -11.02 -9.29
N LYS A 2 -25.22 -10.21 -9.84
CA LYS A 2 -25.24 -9.81 -11.26
C LYS A 2 -24.17 -10.59 -12.01
N THR A 3 -24.47 -11.00 -13.25
CA THR A 3 -23.53 -11.73 -14.10
C THR A 3 -22.83 -10.77 -15.03
N ILE A 4 -21.52 -10.92 -15.16
CA ILE A 4 -20.71 -10.21 -16.15
C ILE A 4 -20.13 -11.24 -17.12
N THR A 5 -20.06 -10.87 -18.40
CA THR A 5 -19.35 -11.65 -19.40
C THR A 5 -18.01 -11.00 -19.65
N LEU A 6 -16.92 -11.72 -19.41
CA LEU A 6 -15.56 -11.25 -19.62
C LEU A 6 -14.98 -11.96 -20.84
N LYS A 7 -14.55 -11.20 -21.84
CA LYS A 7 -13.71 -11.74 -22.92
C LYS A 7 -12.29 -11.94 -22.37
N ALA A 8 -11.76 -13.13 -22.57
CA ALA A 8 -10.42 -13.51 -22.19
C ALA A 8 -9.77 -14.20 -23.39
N ASP A 9 -8.45 -14.02 -23.54
CA ASP A 9 -7.67 -14.87 -24.40
C ASP A 9 -7.51 -16.27 -23.78
N ASP A 10 -7.09 -17.22 -24.61
CA ASP A 10 -6.92 -18.63 -24.20
C ASP A 10 -5.90 -18.77 -23.06
N SER A 11 -4.82 -17.96 -23.10
CA SER A 11 -3.76 -18.00 -22.07
C SER A 11 -4.27 -17.58 -20.70
N PHE A 12 -5.10 -16.54 -20.64
CA PHE A 12 -5.72 -16.06 -19.41
C PHE A 12 -6.74 -17.07 -18.89
N PHE A 13 -7.56 -17.62 -19.77
CA PHE A 13 -8.55 -18.62 -19.40
C PHE A 13 -7.92 -19.89 -18.81
N GLU A 14 -6.84 -20.38 -19.43
CA GLU A 14 -6.05 -21.50 -18.91
C GLU A 14 -5.43 -21.18 -17.55
N LYS A 15 -4.81 -19.99 -17.42
CA LYS A 15 -4.21 -19.54 -16.16
C LYS A 15 -5.23 -19.48 -15.03
N VAL A 16 -6.40 -18.86 -15.26
CA VAL A 16 -7.50 -18.82 -14.29
C VAL A 16 -7.97 -20.24 -13.94
N THR A 17 -8.03 -21.13 -14.93
CA THR A 17 -8.46 -22.51 -14.72
C THR A 17 -7.47 -23.30 -13.86
N GLN A 18 -6.17 -23.18 -14.13
CA GLN A 18 -5.12 -23.86 -13.37
C GLN A 18 -5.07 -23.33 -11.93
N LEU A 19 -5.12 -22.01 -11.74
CA LEU A 19 -5.13 -21.39 -10.41
C LEU A 19 -6.37 -21.77 -9.61
N ALA A 20 -7.55 -21.78 -10.25
CA ALA A 20 -8.80 -22.18 -9.59
C ALA A 20 -8.71 -23.64 -9.11
N LYS A 21 -8.14 -24.54 -9.93
CA LYS A 21 -7.89 -25.94 -9.53
C LYS A 21 -6.91 -26.04 -8.36
N ALA A 22 -5.77 -25.36 -8.44
CA ALA A 22 -4.74 -25.40 -7.41
C ALA A 22 -5.25 -24.91 -6.05
N LEU A 23 -6.07 -23.85 -6.06
CA LEU A 23 -6.63 -23.23 -4.86
C LEU A 23 -7.96 -23.87 -4.41
N LYS A 24 -8.47 -24.87 -5.15
CA LYS A 24 -9.78 -25.51 -4.91
C LYS A 24 -10.93 -24.50 -4.86
N LEU A 25 -10.87 -23.48 -5.71
CA LEU A 25 -11.89 -22.42 -5.81
C LEU A 25 -12.65 -22.53 -7.15
N SER A 26 -13.85 -21.97 -7.20
CA SER A 26 -14.50 -21.71 -8.48
C SER A 26 -13.78 -20.57 -9.22
N LYS A 27 -13.81 -20.57 -10.56
CA LYS A 27 -13.22 -19.47 -11.38
C LYS A 27 -13.79 -18.11 -10.96
N SER A 28 -15.11 -18.04 -10.77
CA SER A 28 -15.80 -16.82 -10.36
C SER A 28 -15.37 -16.36 -8.97
N GLU A 29 -15.11 -17.27 -8.04
CA GLU A 29 -14.61 -16.92 -6.71
C GLU A 29 -13.17 -16.45 -6.74
N LEU A 30 -12.31 -17.14 -7.50
CA LEU A 30 -10.93 -16.70 -7.73
C LEU A 30 -10.90 -15.28 -8.29
N ILE A 31 -11.71 -14.99 -9.32
CA ILE A 31 -11.78 -13.65 -9.93
C ILE A 31 -12.24 -12.61 -8.90
N ARG A 32 -13.28 -12.89 -8.11
CA ARG A 32 -13.76 -11.95 -7.08
C ARG A 32 -12.68 -11.65 -6.03
N ARG A 33 -12.00 -12.68 -5.51
CA ARG A 33 -10.92 -12.49 -4.53
C ARG A 33 -9.75 -11.71 -5.13
N SER A 34 -9.39 -12.01 -6.37
CA SER A 34 -8.30 -11.31 -7.06
C SER A 34 -8.61 -9.83 -7.26
N VAL A 35 -9.86 -9.48 -7.60
CA VAL A 35 -10.30 -8.08 -7.73
C VAL A 35 -10.25 -7.36 -6.38
N ALA A 36 -10.71 -8.00 -5.31
CA ALA A 36 -10.67 -7.42 -3.96
C ALA A 36 -9.22 -7.17 -3.48
N GLU A 37 -8.33 -8.16 -3.68
CA GLU A 37 -6.91 -8.03 -3.33
C GLU A 37 -6.22 -6.92 -4.13
N TYR A 38 -6.56 -6.79 -5.42
CA TYR A 38 -6.04 -5.73 -6.27
C TYR A 38 -6.48 -4.35 -5.78
N GLU A 39 -7.75 -4.19 -5.43
CA GLU A 39 -8.29 -2.95 -4.87
C GLU A 39 -7.55 -2.56 -3.58
N GLU A 40 -7.39 -3.51 -2.66
CA GLU A 40 -6.68 -3.26 -1.40
C GLU A 40 -5.22 -2.88 -1.63
N THR A 41 -4.54 -3.57 -2.55
CA THR A 41 -3.17 -3.25 -2.93
C THR A 41 -3.06 -1.84 -3.50
N MET A 42 -4.02 -1.40 -4.32
CA MET A 42 -4.02 -0.04 -4.86
C MET A 42 -4.21 1.00 -3.76
N LYS A 43 -5.16 0.78 -2.83
CA LYS A 43 -5.37 1.67 -1.68
C LYS A 43 -4.11 1.80 -0.82
N ARG A 44 -3.44 0.68 -0.53
CA ARG A 44 -2.17 0.69 0.23
C ARG A 44 -1.07 1.45 -0.49
N ARG A 45 -0.97 1.33 -1.83
CA ARG A 45 0.01 2.08 -2.63
C ARG A 45 -0.26 3.57 -2.60
N GLU A 46 -1.52 3.97 -2.77
CA GLU A 46 -1.92 5.38 -2.72
C GLU A 46 -1.62 6.00 -1.35
N LEU A 47 -2.00 5.31 -0.27
CA LEU A 47 -1.69 5.75 1.09
C LEU A 47 -0.18 5.91 1.32
N LYS A 48 0.61 4.93 0.88
CA LYS A 48 2.09 4.99 1.00
C LYS A 48 2.66 6.20 0.26
N GLU A 49 2.13 6.50 -0.93
CA GLU A 49 2.57 7.66 -1.70
C GLU A 49 2.18 8.97 -1.02
N GLN A 50 0.96 9.08 -0.50
CA GLN A 50 0.51 10.24 0.28
C GLN A 50 1.40 10.47 1.51
N MET A 51 1.70 9.41 2.28
CA MET A 51 2.61 9.49 3.43
C MET A 51 4.01 9.93 3.02
N ARG A 52 4.54 9.39 1.91
CA ARG A 52 5.85 9.78 1.37
C ARG A 52 5.88 11.27 1.02
N GLN A 53 4.85 11.78 0.36
CA GLN A 53 4.75 13.19 0.02
C GLN A 53 4.62 14.07 1.26
N ALA A 54 3.80 13.69 2.22
CA ALA A 54 3.65 14.41 3.49
C ALA A 54 4.99 14.48 4.24
N SER A 55 5.70 13.36 4.35
CA SER A 55 7.03 13.30 4.96
C SER A 55 8.01 14.24 4.26
N MET A 56 8.05 14.24 2.92
CA MET A 56 8.93 15.13 2.16
C MET A 56 8.63 16.62 2.39
N ARG A 57 7.35 16.99 2.54
CA ARG A 57 6.96 18.38 2.80
C ARG A 57 7.40 18.86 4.20
N VAL A 58 7.29 17.99 5.20
CA VAL A 58 7.56 18.33 6.60
C VAL A 58 9.03 18.09 6.99
N ARG A 59 9.80 17.39 6.15
CA ARG A 59 11.19 17.00 6.45
C ARG A 59 12.11 18.17 6.83
N LYS A 60 12.00 19.31 6.13
CA LYS A 60 12.85 20.48 6.42
C LYS A 60 12.49 21.12 7.76
N SER A 61 11.20 21.38 7.99
CA SER A 61 10.74 21.98 9.24
C SER A 61 10.98 21.07 10.44
N SER A 62 10.79 19.75 10.31
CA SER A 62 11.14 18.80 11.37
C SER A 62 12.63 18.76 11.68
N ALA A 63 13.49 18.90 10.66
CA ALA A 63 14.94 18.93 10.86
C ALA A 63 15.40 20.25 11.51
N GLU A 64 14.76 21.38 11.18
CA GLU A 64 15.00 22.67 11.82
C GLU A 64 14.60 22.63 13.30
N ILE A 65 13.39 22.16 13.61
CA ILE A 65 12.92 21.99 14.99
C ILE A 65 13.84 21.05 15.78
N SER A 66 14.26 19.91 15.20
CA SER A 66 15.17 18.99 15.90
C SER A 66 16.50 19.66 16.25
N ARG A 67 17.06 20.47 15.35
CA ARG A 67 18.29 21.23 15.62
C ARG A 67 18.09 22.28 16.70
N GLU A 68 16.93 22.93 16.74
CA GLU A 68 16.59 23.87 17.81
C GLU A 68 16.58 23.16 19.17
N PHE A 69 16.00 21.97 19.27
CA PHE A 69 16.04 21.17 20.50
C PHE A 69 17.45 20.67 20.83
N ASP A 70 18.25 20.26 19.84
CA ASP A 70 19.63 19.83 20.08
C ASP A 70 20.46 20.94 20.74
N ASN A 71 20.21 22.20 20.37
CA ASN A 71 20.87 23.36 20.98
C ASN A 71 20.48 23.59 22.44
N THR A 72 19.33 23.07 22.88
CA THR A 72 18.85 23.19 24.27
C THR A 72 19.29 22.02 25.16
N ILE A 73 20.05 21.04 24.65
CA ILE A 73 20.45 19.84 25.42
C ILE A 73 21.29 20.18 26.66
N ALA A 74 22.08 21.25 26.60
CA ALA A 74 22.93 21.70 27.70
C ALA A 74 22.28 22.80 28.56
N ASP A 75 21.06 23.24 28.25
CA ASP A 75 20.39 24.31 28.98
C ASP A 75 20.21 23.91 30.46
N GLY A 76 20.79 24.70 31.36
CA GLY A 76 20.73 24.48 32.80
C GLY A 76 21.79 23.52 33.38
N LEU A 77 22.74 23.05 32.57
CA LEU A 77 23.86 22.22 33.04
C LEU A 77 25.17 23.00 33.29
N ASP A 78 25.20 24.31 32.99
CA ASP A 78 26.36 25.19 33.20
C ASP A 78 26.53 25.67 34.67
N GLU A 79 25.65 25.26 35.60
CA GLU A 79 25.70 25.65 37.03
C GLU A 79 26.01 24.49 38.02
N LEU A 80 26.66 23.40 37.56
CA LEU A 80 27.19 22.31 38.41
C LEU A 80 28.73 22.30 38.42
#